data_AF-A0ABD5PGR3-F1
#
_entry.id   AF-A0ABD5PGR3-F1
#
_cell.length_a   1.000
_cell.length_b   1.000
_cell.length_c   1.000
_cell.angle_alpha   90.00
_cell.angle_beta   90.00
_cell.angle_gamma   90.00
#
_symmetry.space_group_name_H-M   'P 1'
#
loop_
_entity.id
_entity.type
_entity.pdbx_description
1 polymer ?
#
loop_
_entity_poly.entity_id
_entity_poly.type
_entity_poly.pdbx_seq_one_letter_code
_entity_poly.pdbx_strand_id
1 'polypeptide(L)'
;MAPDDSRAARCPVCDRAYDSLSEHTGGLMVNLLANARYRRVCFDPALVEGEARVRFYHHTHDQAGTEPEAPAGRDEPVSREPAGEAPRRRSSPESSSPTDGGR
;
A
#
# COMPACT_ATOMS: atom_id res chain seq x y z
N MET A 1 -31.52 23.43 -1.80
CA MET A 1 -30.07 23.35 -1.52
C MET A 1 -29.85 22.21 -0.54
N ALA A 2 -29.22 21.11 -0.97
CA ALA A 2 -28.60 20.18 -0.02
C ALA A 2 -27.37 20.89 0.57
N PRO A 3 -27.04 20.68 1.86
CA PRO A 3 -25.90 21.34 2.45
C PRO A 3 -24.62 20.85 1.77
N ASP A 4 -23.68 21.77 1.64
CA ASP A 4 -22.35 21.61 1.08
C ASP A 4 -21.54 20.61 1.91
N ASP A 5 -21.69 19.31 1.62
CA ASP A 5 -20.88 18.21 2.18
C ASP A 5 -19.46 18.18 1.57
N SER A 6 -19.05 19.30 0.94
CA SER A 6 -17.75 19.53 0.31
C SER A 6 -16.63 19.79 1.30
N ARG A 7 -16.89 19.71 2.62
CA ARG A 7 -15.82 19.51 3.58
C ARG A 7 -15.37 18.07 3.45
N ALA A 8 -14.56 17.79 2.42
CA ALA A 8 -13.97 16.49 2.15
C ALA A 8 -13.59 15.82 3.47
N ALA A 9 -14.36 14.79 3.85
CA ALA A 9 -14.09 14.09 5.09
C ALA A 9 -12.67 13.51 5.04
N ARG A 10 -12.05 13.30 6.20
CA ARG A 10 -10.71 12.70 6.24
C ARG A 10 -10.83 11.21 5.94
N CYS A 11 -9.95 10.74 5.06
CA CYS A 11 -9.82 9.32 4.75
C CYS A 11 -9.37 8.60 6.02
N PRO A 12 -10.12 7.61 6.53
CA PRO A 12 -9.80 6.93 7.78
C PRO A 12 -8.49 6.11 7.70
N VAL A 13 -8.00 5.83 6.48
CA VAL A 13 -6.80 5.02 6.26
C VAL A 13 -5.52 5.86 6.33
N CYS A 14 -5.55 7.11 5.86
CA CYS A 14 -4.35 7.93 5.72
C CYS A 14 -4.50 9.37 6.24
N ASP A 15 -5.64 9.69 6.84
CA ASP A 15 -6.03 10.98 7.41
C ASP A 15 -5.99 12.17 6.43
N ARG A 16 -5.98 11.89 5.12
CA ARG A 16 -6.02 12.90 4.04
C ARG A 16 -7.43 13.19 3.58
N ALA A 17 -7.65 14.39 3.07
CA ALA A 17 -8.84 14.67 2.26
C ALA A 17 -8.90 13.70 1.06
N TYR A 18 -10.10 13.25 0.72
CA TYR A 18 -10.38 12.47 -0.49
C TYR A 18 -11.35 13.24 -1.39
N ASP A 19 -11.33 12.96 -2.69
CA ASP A 19 -12.20 13.58 -3.70
C ASP A 19 -13.50 12.79 -3.90
N SER A 20 -13.43 11.46 -3.81
CA SER A 20 -14.62 10.60 -3.94
C SER A 20 -14.54 9.32 -3.12
N LEU A 21 -15.72 8.84 -2.70
CA LEU A 21 -15.92 7.57 -2.00
C LEU A 21 -16.77 6.64 -2.88
N SER A 22 -16.38 5.37 -3.01
CA SER A 22 -17.25 4.31 -3.53
C SER A 22 -17.31 3.11 -2.59
N GLU A 23 -18.43 2.39 -2.57
CA GLU A 23 -18.63 1.20 -1.73
C GLU A 23 -18.92 -0.03 -2.60
N HIS A 24 -18.40 -1.19 -2.20
CA HIS A 24 -18.55 -2.45 -2.91
C HIS A 24 -18.83 -3.61 -1.95
N THR A 25 -19.70 -4.53 -2.34
CA THR A 25 -20.11 -5.72 -1.55
C THR A 25 -19.67 -7.04 -2.18
N GLY A 26 -19.06 -7.01 -3.37
CA GLY A 26 -18.70 -8.19 -4.14
C GLY A 26 -17.20 -8.32 -4.40
N GLY A 27 -16.85 -9.21 -5.35
CA GLY A 27 -15.47 -9.37 -5.81
C GLY A 27 -14.92 -8.07 -6.42
N LEU A 28 -13.65 -7.79 -6.13
CA LEU A 28 -12.97 -6.56 -6.51
C LEU A 28 -11.78 -6.88 -7.41
N MET A 29 -11.63 -6.12 -8.49
CA MET A 29 -10.39 -6.04 -9.26
C MET A 29 -9.87 -4.63 -9.16
N VAL A 30 -8.65 -4.48 -8.64
CA VAL A 30 -8.00 -3.18 -8.50
C VAL A 30 -6.79 -3.15 -9.42
N ASN A 31 -6.77 -2.19 -10.34
CA ASN A 31 -5.62 -1.92 -11.17
C ASN A 31 -5.19 -0.47 -10.98
N LEU A 32 -4.01 -0.25 -10.41
CA LEU A 32 -3.45 1.08 -10.18
C LEU A 32 -2.77 1.57 -11.46
N LEU A 33 -3.57 1.92 -12.45
CA LEU A 33 -3.09 2.60 -13.64
C LEU A 33 -2.78 4.07 -13.31
N ALA A 34 -1.79 4.64 -13.99
CA ALA A 34 -1.57 6.08 -13.95
C ALA A 34 -2.82 6.78 -14.49
N ASN A 35 -3.61 7.35 -13.58
CA ASN A 35 -4.85 8.04 -13.90
C ASN A 35 -4.59 9.56 -13.92
N ALA A 36 -5.17 10.25 -14.91
CA ALA A 36 -4.98 11.69 -15.06
C ALA A 36 -5.52 12.50 -13.88
N ARG A 37 -6.54 11.99 -13.19
CA ARG A 37 -7.23 12.66 -12.07
C ARG A 37 -6.78 12.13 -10.71
N TYR A 38 -6.67 10.81 -10.56
CA TYR A 38 -6.39 10.17 -9.27
C TYR A 38 -4.98 9.59 -9.20
N ARG A 39 -4.31 9.76 -8.06
CA ARG A 39 -2.94 9.25 -7.84
C ARG A 39 -2.88 8.12 -6.83
N ARG A 40 -3.82 8.10 -5.89
CA ARG A 40 -3.88 7.15 -4.79
C ARG A 40 -5.32 6.78 -4.50
N VAL A 41 -5.54 5.52 -4.16
CA VAL A 41 -6.80 5.00 -3.64
C VAL A 41 -6.50 4.27 -2.34
N CYS A 42 -7.22 4.61 -1.28
CA CYS A 42 -7.21 3.86 -0.02
C CYS A 42 -8.47 3.01 0.08
N PHE A 43 -8.38 1.86 0.74
CA PHE A 43 -9.51 0.96 0.94
C PHE A 43 -9.68 0.59 2.41
N ASP A 44 -10.93 0.55 2.86
CA ASP A 44 -11.33 0.23 4.24
C ASP A 44 -12.42 -0.86 4.21
N PRO A 45 -12.12 -2.08 4.66
CA PRO A 45 -13.12 -3.11 4.87
C PRO A 45 -13.99 -2.75 6.09
N ALA A 46 -15.30 -2.68 5.89
CA ALA A 46 -16.25 -2.32 6.94
C ALA A 46 -17.41 -3.30 7.00
N LEU A 47 -17.92 -3.53 8.21
CA LEU A 47 -19.23 -4.12 8.43
C LEU A 47 -20.25 -2.99 8.55
N VAL A 48 -21.18 -2.93 7.60
CA VAL A 48 -22.24 -1.91 7.57
C VAL A 48 -23.56 -2.62 7.65
N GLU A 49 -24.29 -2.42 8.75
CA GLU A 49 -25.58 -3.06 9.00
C GLU A 49 -25.52 -4.60 8.93
N GLY A 50 -24.38 -5.18 9.32
CA GLY A 50 -24.13 -6.62 9.29
C GLY A 50 -23.60 -7.15 7.96
N GLU A 51 -23.53 -6.32 6.92
CA GLU A 51 -23.03 -6.70 5.60
C GLU A 51 -21.57 -6.29 5.39
N ALA A 52 -20.77 -7.19 4.83
CA ALA A 52 -19.38 -6.91 4.50
C ALA A 52 -19.30 -5.98 3.28
N ARG A 53 -18.61 -4.84 3.45
CA ARG A 53 -18.37 -3.84 2.42
C ARG A 53 -16.89 -3.46 2.36
N VAL A 54 -16.46 -2.97 1.21
CA VAL A 54 -15.16 -2.31 1.05
C VAL A 54 -15.40 -0.91 0.53
N ARG A 55 -14.92 0.09 1.28
CA ARG A 55 -14.96 1.51 0.91
C ARG A 55 -13.68 1.91 0.22
N PHE A 56 -13.78 2.66 -0.85
CA PHE A 56 -12.66 3.15 -1.65
C PHE A 56 -12.63 4.68 -1.62
N TYR A 57 -11.57 5.23 -1.06
CA TYR A 57 -11.33 6.67 -0.95
C TYR A 57 -10.31 7.10 -2.01
N HIS A 58 -10.74 7.90 -2.99
CA HIS A 58 -9.91 8.34 -4.10
C HIS A 58 -9.28 9.69 -3.79
N HIS A 59 -7.97 9.78 -4.00
CA HIS A 59 -7.21 11.01 -3.80
C HIS A 59 -6.73 11.53 -5.15
N THR A 60 -6.92 12.84 -5.38
CA THR A 60 -6.26 13.53 -6.49
C THR A 60 -4.75 13.53 -6.29
N HIS A 61 -4.01 13.94 -7.33
CA HIS A 61 -2.56 14.11 -7.25
C HIS A 61 -2.15 15.04 -6.10
N ASP A 62 -2.84 16.17 -5.94
CA ASP A 62 -2.56 17.15 -4.88
C ASP A 62 -2.80 16.57 -3.47
N GLN A 63 -3.92 15.85 -3.29
CA GLN A 63 -4.29 15.24 -2.01
C GLN A 63 -3.37 14.08 -1.61
N ALA A 64 -2.82 13.37 -2.59
CA ALA A 64 -1.93 12.23 -2.37
C ALA A 64 -0.50 12.65 -2.01
N GLY A 65 -0.06 13.83 -2.47
CA GLY A 65 1.32 14.31 -2.33
C GLY A 65 1.63 15.11 -1.06
N THR A 66 0.63 15.54 -0.31
CA THR A 66 0.87 16.12 1.02
C THR A 66 1.29 14.97 1.97
N GLU A 67 2.31 15.12 2.79
CA GLU A 67 2.58 14.24 3.95
C GLU A 67 1.87 14.78 5.19
N PRO A 68 1.47 13.95 6.18
CA PRO A 68 0.83 14.48 7.37
C PRO A 68 1.97 15.21 8.06
N GLU A 69 1.76 16.47 8.44
CA GLU A 69 2.74 17.14 9.27
C GLU A 69 2.89 16.26 10.52
N ALA A 70 4.01 15.54 10.61
CA ALA A 70 4.27 14.71 11.77
C ALA A 70 4.28 15.67 12.97
N PRO A 71 3.62 15.32 14.11
CA PRO A 71 3.85 16.11 15.31
C PRO A 71 5.36 16.14 15.53
N ALA A 72 5.94 17.32 15.68
CA ALA A 72 7.39 17.55 15.78
C ALA A 72 8.02 16.65 16.86
N GLY A 73 8.35 15.42 16.46
CA GLY A 73 8.98 14.41 17.27
C GLY A 73 10.46 14.65 17.17
N ARG A 74 11.06 15.06 18.28
CA ARG A 74 12.49 15.32 18.43
C ARG A 74 13.30 14.20 17.78
N ASP A 75 14.15 14.55 16.83
CA ASP A 75 15.20 13.68 16.29
C ASP A 75 16.10 13.17 17.44
N GLU A 76 15.86 11.95 17.90
CA GLU A 76 16.86 11.15 18.63
C GLU A 76 17.50 10.18 17.63
N PRO A 77 18.77 10.37 17.24
CA PRO A 77 19.43 9.47 16.32
C PRO A 77 19.68 8.11 17.00
N VAL A 78 19.00 7.06 16.52
CA VAL A 78 19.30 5.69 16.94
C VAL A 78 20.69 5.30 16.40
N SER A 79 21.63 5.07 17.31
CA SER A 79 22.95 4.56 16.95
C SER A 79 22.82 3.11 16.47
N ARG A 80 23.07 2.85 15.19
CA ARG A 80 23.14 1.49 14.64
C ARG A 80 24.51 0.90 14.96
N GLU A 81 24.58 -0.13 15.79
CA GLU A 81 25.79 -0.94 15.92
C GLU A 81 26.12 -1.65 14.59
N PRO A 82 27.40 -1.79 14.22
CA PRO A 82 27.79 -2.47 12.99
C PRO A 82 27.57 -3.98 13.11
N ALA A 83 27.02 -4.57 12.05
CA ALA A 83 26.81 -6.01 11.94
C ALA A 83 28.15 -6.76 11.96
N GLY A 84 28.26 -7.72 12.87
CA GLY A 84 29.39 -8.64 12.99
C GLY A 84 29.63 -9.45 11.70
N GLU A 85 30.90 -9.78 11.50
CA GLU A 85 31.51 -10.39 10.31
C GLU A 85 30.84 -11.70 9.83
N ALA A 86 30.65 -11.83 8.52
CA ALA A 86 30.04 -13.00 7.88
C ALA A 86 31.00 -14.21 7.80
N PRO A 87 30.57 -15.44 8.14
CA PRO A 87 31.40 -16.63 7.95
C PRO A 87 31.47 -17.04 6.47
N ARG A 88 32.67 -17.44 6.02
CA ARG A 88 32.98 -17.78 4.62
C ARG A 88 32.47 -19.17 4.21
N ARG A 89 32.15 -19.26 2.92
CA ARG A 89 31.56 -20.36 2.14
C ARG A 89 32.27 -21.72 2.30
N ARG A 90 31.50 -22.82 2.14
CA ARG A 90 32.02 -24.07 1.58
C ARG A 90 31.31 -24.35 0.26
N SER A 91 32.09 -24.59 -0.79
CA SER A 91 31.65 -24.92 -2.13
C SER A 91 31.20 -26.39 -2.20
N SER A 92 30.07 -26.65 -2.85
CA SER A 92 29.63 -28.01 -3.21
C SER A 92 30.15 -28.35 -4.62
N PRO A 93 30.65 -29.57 -4.87
CA PRO A 93 31.04 -30.01 -6.21
C PRO A 93 29.82 -30.43 -7.04
N GLU A 94 29.86 -30.12 -8.33
CA GLU A 94 28.97 -30.62 -9.38
C GLU A 94 29.29 -32.07 -9.75
N SER A 95 28.33 -32.74 -10.43
CA SER A 95 28.43 -33.91 -11.34
C SER A 95 27.34 -34.96 -11.03
N SER A 96 26.63 -35.60 -11.96
CA SER A 96 26.52 -35.56 -13.42
C SER A 96 25.25 -36.35 -13.81
N SER A 97 24.57 -35.99 -14.90
CA SER A 97 23.49 -36.80 -15.50
C SER A 97 24.06 -37.79 -16.54
N PRO A 98 23.55 -39.03 -16.65
CA PRO A 98 23.96 -39.97 -17.69
C PRO A 98 23.23 -39.71 -19.02
N THR A 99 23.98 -39.76 -20.13
CA THR A 99 23.44 -39.75 -21.50
C THR A 99 23.02 -41.15 -21.92
N ASP A 100 21.79 -41.29 -22.39
CA ASP A 100 21.22 -42.48 -23.02
C ASP A 100 21.71 -42.64 -24.47
N GLY A 101 22.09 -43.85 -24.86
CA GLY A 101 22.74 -44.14 -26.13
C GLY A 101 22.38 -45.52 -26.67
N GLY A 102 21.33 -45.54 -27.50
CA GLY A 102 21.28 -46.24 -28.80
C GLY A 102 21.29 -47.77 -28.81
N ARG A 103 20.17 -48.34 -29.29
CA ARG A 103 20.18 -49.61 -30.02
C ARG A 103 19.10 -49.65 -31.09
#